data_AF-A0A1Z9HY69-F1
#
_entry.id   AF-A0A1Z9HY69-F1
#
_cell.length_a   1.000
_cell.length_b   1.000
_cell.length_c   1.000
_cell.angle_alpha   90.00
_cell.angle_beta   90.00
_cell.angle_gamma   90.00
#
_symmetry.space_group_name_H-M   'P 1'
#
loop_
_entity.id
_entity.type
_entity.pdbx_description
1 polymer ?
#
loop_
_entity_poly.entity_id
_entity_poly.type
_entity_poly.pdbx_seq_one_letter_code
_entity_poly.pdbx_strand_id
1 'polypeptide(L)'
;MMFTNLDDPNQPYSCTQWGNRHVQWGDEHAVVTNDSGMTIFNWFNTNNGMPSIVYIDHTMTVDYMANFTGGANSAINRINNLLNDCGVLCSGEPILGCTDEFACNYNENADEDDGSCEYESCLGCTDYLANNYDEEATIDDGSCTYSANVSFGQINDSNIEINFSSEYPIQGFQFTITDNPDQITLTGASGGSAEEYGFTVSTSNLGIVLGFSFTGDLIPAGEGLLTNISYDGIGPSEICFEEVIISDSDGAQIGNGPTDCSMLDLMANPGDTNLDNIINVQDIVVLLNFILDFEEPSQQQFVNGDMNDDQILNVLDVIRIVNSILGFSRQDINFSQNNFGMVNYAKNGNDLVLSIYSEIDYSGVQLSFDSYQNHEVLLKDNSHITLKQNFKDGKKIVVAYSMFNEIFDGHEAVFTILGGANLNIEDIDILVGDINGNKIELFFNEVDDTDINTYTFNINSVYPNPFNPSTDVSFTIPSNGFVKLSVYNIKGQEVDVIFEGYQDRGIHSYTWNASSFSSGIYYFHLNEGSNVSTAKGIYIK
;
A
#
# COMPACT_ATOMS: atom_id res chain seq x y z
N MET A 1 -16.61 -45.33 30.01
CA MET A 1 -16.13 -46.41 29.11
C MET A 1 -14.81 -46.87 29.71
N MET A 2 -14.65 -48.16 30.02
CA MET A 2 -13.40 -48.68 30.59
C MET A 2 -12.26 -48.42 29.60
N PHE A 3 -11.19 -47.80 30.07
CA PHE A 3 -9.99 -47.53 29.30
C PHE A 3 -9.12 -48.80 29.32
N THR A 4 -8.85 -49.34 28.13
CA THR A 4 -7.84 -50.34 27.74
C THR A 4 -7.46 -51.40 28.79
N ASN A 5 -7.89 -52.65 28.53
CA ASN A 5 -7.41 -53.83 29.25
C ASN A 5 -5.92 -54.05 28.92
N LEU A 6 -5.06 -53.96 29.93
CA LEU A 6 -3.61 -54.24 29.83
C LEU A 6 -3.38 -55.76 29.92
N ASP A 7 -3.67 -56.47 28.83
CA ASP A 7 -3.61 -57.94 28.80
C ASP A 7 -2.28 -58.52 28.25
N ASP A 8 -1.30 -57.71 27.83
CA ASP A 8 -0.01 -58.24 27.31
C ASP A 8 1.23 -57.57 27.95
N PRO A 9 1.99 -58.30 28.79
CA PRO A 9 3.22 -57.81 29.41
C PRO A 9 4.45 -57.85 28.48
N ASN A 10 4.34 -58.34 27.24
CA ASN A 10 5.50 -58.55 26.34
C ASN A 10 5.54 -57.61 25.12
N GLN A 11 4.76 -56.54 25.06
CA GLN A 11 4.85 -55.54 24.00
C GLN A 11 5.42 -54.20 24.50
N PRO A 12 6.40 -53.59 23.79
CA PRO A 12 6.80 -52.21 24.06
C PRO A 12 5.72 -51.25 23.57
N TYR A 13 5.17 -50.45 24.46
CA TYR A 13 4.15 -49.44 24.16
C TYR A 13 4.82 -48.13 23.73
N SER A 14 4.41 -47.57 22.59
CA SER A 14 4.90 -46.29 22.05
C SER A 14 4.51 -45.09 22.93
N CYS A 15 5.30 -44.00 22.93
CA CYS A 15 5.00 -42.78 23.68
C CYS A 15 3.57 -42.23 23.44
N THR A 16 3.03 -42.43 22.24
CA THR A 16 1.68 -42.02 21.85
C THR A 16 0.58 -42.87 22.52
N GLN A 17 0.86 -44.14 22.84
CA GLN A 17 -0.08 -45.06 23.50
C GLN A 17 -0.24 -44.79 25.00
N TRP A 18 0.73 -44.12 25.65
CA TRP A 18 0.65 -43.70 27.06
C TRP A 18 -0.14 -42.40 27.28
N GLY A 19 -0.56 -41.74 26.20
CA GLY A 19 -1.30 -40.49 26.27
C GLY A 19 -2.71 -40.71 26.82
N ASN A 20 -2.96 -40.30 28.08
CA ASN A 20 -4.08 -39.41 28.43
C ASN A 20 -4.04 -38.92 29.90
N ARG A 21 -4.24 -37.60 30.04
CA ARG A 21 -4.17 -36.77 31.27
C ARG A 21 -5.33 -37.04 32.24
N HIS A 22 -5.07 -37.01 33.55
CA HIS A 22 -6.10 -36.76 34.56
C HIS A 22 -5.79 -35.46 35.32
N VAL A 23 -6.58 -34.42 35.10
CA VAL A 23 -6.44 -33.13 35.78
C VAL A 23 -7.22 -33.16 37.09
N GLN A 24 -6.56 -33.58 38.17
CA GLN A 24 -7.03 -33.29 39.53
C GLN A 24 -5.80 -33.00 40.37
N TRP A 25 -5.64 -31.73 40.76
CA TRP A 25 -4.57 -31.14 41.59
C TRP A 25 -3.42 -30.40 40.92
N GLY A 26 -3.51 -30.09 39.62
CA GLY A 26 -2.70 -29.00 39.02
C GLY A 26 -1.30 -29.37 38.55
N ASP A 27 -0.87 -30.62 38.67
CA ASP A 27 0.34 -31.14 38.02
C ASP A 27 -0.03 -32.05 36.85
N GLU A 28 0.58 -31.83 35.67
CA GLU A 28 0.31 -32.57 34.43
C GLU A 28 1.08 -33.91 34.41
N HIS A 29 0.58 -34.91 35.14
CA HIS A 29 1.13 -36.27 35.06
C HIS A 29 0.03 -37.29 34.72
N ALA A 30 0.37 -38.29 33.89
CA ALA A 30 -0.49 -39.43 33.63
C ALA A 30 -0.64 -40.22 34.95
N VAL A 31 -1.83 -40.67 35.35
CA VAL A 31 -1.99 -41.39 36.64
C VAL A 31 -2.74 -42.69 36.40
N VAL A 32 -2.12 -43.82 36.75
CA VAL A 32 -2.79 -45.13 36.75
C VAL A 32 -3.56 -45.26 38.07
N THR A 33 -4.84 -44.88 38.07
CA THR A 33 -5.68 -44.85 39.29
C THR A 33 -6.55 -46.09 39.49
N ASN A 34 -6.62 -47.00 38.52
CA ASN A 34 -7.43 -48.22 38.63
C ASN A 34 -6.75 -49.40 37.92
N ASP A 35 -6.14 -50.28 38.71
CA ASP A 35 -5.55 -51.56 38.28
C ASP A 35 -6.36 -52.68 38.92
N SER A 36 -7.50 -53.00 38.30
CA SER A 36 -8.46 -54.00 38.79
C SER A 36 -7.91 -55.41 38.60
N GLY A 37 -6.98 -55.78 39.48
CA GLY A 37 -6.18 -56.99 39.43
C GLY A 37 -4.89 -56.87 40.25
N MET A 38 -4.52 -55.62 40.59
CA MET A 38 -3.25 -55.26 41.23
C MET A 38 -2.03 -55.73 40.44
N THR A 39 -2.13 -55.90 39.12
CA THR A 39 -1.05 -56.45 38.29
C THR A 39 0.19 -55.55 38.30
N ILE A 40 0.02 -54.25 38.01
CA ILE A 40 1.10 -53.25 38.07
C ILE A 40 1.52 -53.04 39.52
N PHE A 41 0.58 -52.96 40.46
CA PHE A 41 0.91 -52.84 41.88
C PHE A 41 1.74 -54.03 42.41
N ASN A 42 1.50 -55.24 41.88
CA ASN A 42 2.25 -56.45 42.21
C ASN A 42 3.62 -56.50 41.51
N TRP A 43 3.81 -55.83 40.37
CA TRP A 43 5.13 -55.76 39.71
C TRP A 43 6.19 -55.07 40.58
N PHE A 44 5.77 -54.10 41.40
CA PHE A 44 6.68 -53.41 42.31
C PHE A 44 6.93 -54.15 43.64
N ASN A 45 6.19 -55.24 43.88
CA ASN A 45 6.30 -56.23 44.97
C ASN A 45 6.99 -55.73 46.24
N THR A 46 6.46 -54.66 46.81
CA THR A 46 6.98 -54.01 48.00
C THR A 46 6.45 -54.78 49.21
N ASN A 47 7.22 -55.74 49.71
CA ASN A 47 6.90 -56.53 50.92
C ASN A 47 6.29 -55.64 52.02
N ASN A 48 4.96 -55.69 52.15
CA ASN A 48 4.09 -54.95 53.10
C ASN A 48 3.92 -53.42 52.93
N GLY A 49 4.14 -52.84 51.76
CA GLY A 49 3.84 -51.42 51.54
C GLY A 49 3.24 -51.14 50.16
N MET A 50 1.93 -51.26 50.00
CA MET A 50 1.26 -50.93 48.74
C MET A 50 1.45 -49.43 48.41
N PRO A 51 2.00 -49.07 47.23
CA PRO A 51 1.99 -47.68 46.79
C PRO A 51 0.53 -47.27 46.55
N SER A 52 0.15 -46.08 46.99
CA SER A 52 -1.22 -45.58 46.80
C SER A 52 -1.43 -45.02 45.40
N ILE A 53 -0.35 -44.58 44.75
CA ILE A 53 -0.31 -44.02 43.40
C ILE A 53 1.04 -44.38 42.78
N VAL A 54 1.02 -44.84 41.53
CA VAL A 54 2.20 -45.01 40.67
C VAL A 54 1.90 -44.37 39.32
N TYR A 55 2.86 -43.64 38.76
CA TYR A 55 2.79 -43.17 37.39
C TYR A 55 4.14 -43.23 36.69
N ILE A 56 4.07 -43.21 35.36
CA ILE A 56 5.22 -43.20 34.47
C ILE A 56 5.04 -42.00 33.55
N ASP A 57 6.05 -41.14 33.45
CA ASP A 57 6.00 -39.99 32.56
C ASP A 57 6.48 -40.33 31.14
N HIS A 58 6.35 -39.34 30.24
CA HIS A 58 6.78 -39.45 28.84
C HIS A 58 8.29 -39.68 28.66
N THR A 59 9.09 -39.50 29.71
CA THR A 59 10.54 -39.79 29.73
C THR A 59 10.85 -41.20 30.24
N MET A 60 9.82 -42.02 30.48
CA MET A 60 9.91 -43.35 31.12
C MET A 60 10.41 -43.29 32.57
N THR A 61 10.28 -42.14 33.24
CA THR A 61 10.59 -42.00 34.67
C THR A 61 9.39 -42.49 35.48
N VAL A 62 9.63 -43.34 36.49
CA VAL A 62 8.57 -43.87 37.36
C VAL A 62 8.55 -43.13 38.69
N ASP A 63 7.43 -42.48 38.96
CA ASP A 63 7.14 -41.80 40.21
C ASP A 63 6.08 -42.57 41.02
N TYR A 64 6.30 -42.71 42.32
CA TYR A 64 5.37 -43.44 43.18
C TYR A 64 5.33 -42.87 44.59
N MET A 65 4.17 -43.01 45.23
CA MET A 65 3.98 -42.65 46.64
C MET A 65 3.73 -43.90 47.47
N ALA A 66 4.68 -44.26 48.34
CA ALA A 66 4.59 -45.44 49.20
C ALA A 66 4.33 -45.06 50.66
N ASN A 67 3.40 -45.76 51.32
CA ASN A 67 3.07 -45.54 52.73
C ASN A 67 4.12 -46.10 53.72
N PHE A 68 5.11 -46.87 53.24
CA PHE A 68 6.21 -47.42 54.04
C PHE A 68 7.53 -47.34 53.27
N THR A 69 8.57 -46.83 53.93
CA THR A 69 9.90 -46.56 53.33
C THR A 69 10.69 -47.81 52.89
N GLY A 70 10.28 -49.01 53.31
CA GLY A 70 10.94 -50.27 52.93
C GLY A 70 10.64 -50.77 51.51
N GLY A 71 9.60 -50.24 50.85
CA GLY A 71 9.20 -50.66 49.50
C GLY A 71 10.00 -50.01 48.36
N ALA A 72 10.61 -48.84 48.62
CA ALA A 72 11.22 -48.01 47.58
C ALA A 72 12.34 -48.70 46.79
N ASN A 73 13.21 -49.45 47.47
CA ASN A 73 14.37 -50.10 46.84
C ASN A 73 13.98 -51.29 45.96
N SER A 74 12.86 -51.95 46.23
CA SER A 74 12.40 -53.10 45.43
C SER A 74 11.83 -52.65 44.07
N ALA A 75 11.11 -51.52 44.06
CA ALA A 75 10.56 -50.94 42.84
C ALA A 75 11.68 -50.46 41.89
N ILE A 76 12.65 -49.71 42.41
CA ILE A 76 13.80 -49.20 41.64
C ILE A 76 14.60 -50.34 41.02
N ASN A 77 14.91 -51.39 41.78
CA ASN A 77 15.66 -52.54 41.26
C ASN A 77 14.91 -53.29 40.16
N ARG A 78 13.57 -53.37 40.23
CA ARG A 78 12.78 -54.04 39.20
C ARG A 78 12.67 -53.21 37.93
N ILE A 79 12.51 -51.89 38.03
CA ILE A 79 12.55 -50.96 36.88
C ILE A 79 13.89 -51.04 36.18
N ASN A 80 15.00 -50.99 36.93
CA ASN A 80 16.35 -51.12 36.37
C ASN A 80 16.55 -52.46 35.67
N ASN A 81 15.94 -53.55 36.17
CA ASN A 81 15.98 -54.85 35.51
C ASN A 81 15.11 -54.89 34.24
N LEU A 82 13.94 -54.25 34.23
CA LEU A 82 13.09 -54.14 33.03
C LEU A 82 13.77 -53.31 31.92
N LEU A 83 14.46 -52.23 32.29
CA LEU A 83 15.27 -51.43 31.37
C LEU A 83 16.47 -52.22 30.84
N ASN A 84 17.14 -53.01 31.69
CA ASN A 84 18.24 -53.87 31.26
C ASN A 84 17.78 -55.06 30.39
N ASP A 85 16.60 -55.62 30.64
CA ASP A 85 16.03 -56.75 29.90
C ASP A 85 15.48 -56.34 28.51
N CYS A 86 15.15 -55.06 28.29
CA CYS A 86 14.70 -54.56 26.98
C CYS A 86 15.82 -54.40 25.94
N GLY A 87 17.10 -54.45 26.34
CA GLY A 87 18.24 -54.41 25.42
C GLY A 87 18.19 -53.24 24.42
N VAL A 88 18.52 -53.52 23.15
CA VAL A 88 18.61 -52.55 22.03
C VAL A 88 17.22 -52.04 21.58
N LEU A 89 16.12 -52.61 22.06
CA LEU A 89 14.76 -52.20 21.65
C LEU A 89 14.30 -50.87 22.28
N CYS A 90 15.04 -50.34 23.26
CA CYS A 90 14.87 -48.96 23.76
C CYS A 90 15.86 -47.96 23.14
N SER A 91 16.68 -48.41 22.19
CA SER A 91 17.54 -47.60 21.34
C SER A 91 17.28 -48.01 19.90
N GLY A 92 16.13 -47.62 19.34
CA GLY A 92 16.01 -47.61 17.88
C GLY A 92 17.10 -46.67 17.38
N GLU A 93 18.15 -47.21 16.78
CA GLU A 93 19.02 -46.34 15.99
C GLU A 93 18.16 -45.79 14.85
N PRO A 94 18.26 -44.47 14.58
CA PRO A 94 17.48 -43.84 13.55
C PRO A 94 17.73 -44.55 12.21
N ILE A 95 16.66 -44.84 11.48
CA ILE A 95 16.71 -45.21 10.07
C ILE A 95 17.12 -43.95 9.31
N LEU A 96 18.42 -43.86 9.04
CA LEU A 96 19.03 -42.80 8.25
C LEU A 96 18.62 -42.91 6.78
N GLY A 97 18.21 -41.78 6.19
CA GLY A 97 17.93 -41.63 4.76
C GLY A 97 17.28 -40.29 4.47
N CYS A 98 17.07 -39.96 3.19
CA CYS A 98 16.39 -38.73 2.84
C CYS A 98 14.94 -38.72 3.34
N THR A 99 14.60 -37.72 4.15
CA THR A 99 13.24 -37.52 4.71
C THR A 99 12.42 -36.48 3.96
N ASP A 100 13.01 -35.80 2.97
CA ASP A 100 12.33 -34.83 2.12
C ASP A 100 11.51 -35.55 1.03
N GLU A 101 10.19 -35.42 1.09
CA GLU A 101 9.26 -36.03 0.13
C GLU A 101 9.43 -35.52 -1.31
N PHE A 102 10.13 -34.41 -1.52
CA PHE A 102 10.42 -33.85 -2.84
C PHE A 102 11.76 -34.29 -3.43
N ALA A 103 12.57 -35.06 -2.70
CA ALA A 103 13.84 -35.57 -3.20
C ALA A 103 13.66 -36.85 -4.03
N CYS A 104 14.48 -37.02 -5.06
CA CYS A 104 14.47 -38.18 -5.94
C CYS A 104 14.75 -39.50 -5.20
N ASN A 105 15.48 -39.43 -4.08
CA ASN A 105 15.83 -40.58 -3.25
C ASN A 105 15.11 -40.56 -1.89
N TYR A 106 13.93 -39.94 -1.80
CA TYR A 106 13.07 -40.00 -0.63
C TYR A 106 12.88 -41.43 -0.11
N ASN A 107 13.05 -41.62 1.19
CA ASN A 107 12.86 -42.90 1.84
C ASN A 107 11.74 -42.80 2.89
N GLU A 108 10.57 -43.37 2.57
CA GLU A 108 9.40 -43.38 3.46
C GLU A 108 9.64 -44.06 4.83
N ASN A 109 10.70 -44.86 4.95
CA ASN A 109 11.07 -45.54 6.18
C ASN A 109 12.11 -44.78 7.01
N ALA A 110 12.67 -43.67 6.50
CA ALA A 110 13.66 -42.88 7.23
C ALA A 110 12.99 -42.06 8.34
N ASP A 111 13.57 -42.06 9.53
CA ASP A 111 13.12 -41.26 10.70
C ASP A 111 14.11 -40.16 11.10
N GLU A 112 15.29 -40.11 10.48
CA GLU A 112 16.26 -39.02 10.58
C GLU A 112 16.95 -38.78 9.23
N ASP A 113 17.03 -37.51 8.83
CA ASP A 113 17.73 -37.10 7.61
C ASP A 113 19.25 -37.30 7.76
N ASP A 114 19.83 -38.02 6.81
CA ASP A 114 21.28 -38.28 6.76
C ASP A 114 22.03 -37.36 5.78
N GLY A 115 21.33 -36.38 5.19
CA GLY A 115 21.85 -35.47 4.21
C GLY A 115 22.09 -36.10 2.84
N SER A 116 21.50 -37.28 2.58
CA SER A 116 21.59 -37.95 1.28
C SER A 116 20.62 -37.41 0.23
N CYS A 117 19.67 -36.54 0.60
CA CYS A 117 18.67 -36.00 -0.33
C CYS A 117 19.31 -35.44 -1.61
N GLU A 118 18.85 -35.94 -2.76
CA GLU A 118 19.27 -35.46 -4.08
C GLU A 118 18.05 -35.23 -4.99
N TYR A 119 18.22 -34.32 -5.94
CA TYR A 119 17.13 -33.77 -6.75
C TYR A 119 17.46 -33.81 -8.24
N GLU A 120 18.48 -34.57 -8.66
CA GLU A 120 18.97 -34.57 -10.04
C GLU A 120 18.63 -35.86 -10.79
N SER A 121 18.56 -37.01 -10.10
CA SER A 121 18.44 -38.30 -10.79
C SER A 121 17.06 -38.58 -11.40
N CYS A 122 16.03 -37.89 -10.91
CA CYS A 122 14.64 -37.97 -11.35
C CYS A 122 14.18 -36.69 -12.09
N LEU A 123 15.15 -35.89 -12.55
CA LEU A 123 14.89 -34.76 -13.44
C LEU A 123 14.55 -35.25 -14.85
N GLY A 124 13.50 -34.69 -15.41
CA GLY A 124 13.09 -34.92 -16.78
C GLY A 124 11.72 -34.31 -17.03
N CYS A 125 11.21 -34.45 -18.26
CA CYS A 125 9.90 -33.90 -18.56
C CYS A 125 8.79 -34.70 -17.87
N THR A 126 8.06 -34.06 -16.96
CA THR A 126 6.97 -34.70 -16.19
C THR A 126 5.59 -34.56 -16.86
N ASP A 127 5.48 -33.79 -17.93
CA ASP A 127 4.23 -33.59 -18.67
C ASP A 127 3.96 -34.75 -19.65
N TYR A 128 2.92 -35.54 -19.35
CA TYR A 128 2.49 -36.69 -20.16
C TYR A 128 2.05 -36.35 -21.59
N LEU A 129 1.84 -35.06 -21.90
CA LEU A 129 1.49 -34.56 -23.24
C LEU A 129 2.71 -34.07 -24.03
N ALA A 130 3.91 -34.04 -23.44
CA ALA A 130 5.13 -33.66 -24.13
C ALA A 130 5.68 -34.77 -25.03
N ASN A 131 6.37 -34.38 -26.10
CA ASN A 131 7.03 -35.30 -27.04
C ASN A 131 8.18 -36.11 -26.38
N ASN A 132 8.77 -35.59 -25.30
CA ASN A 132 9.87 -36.20 -24.55
C ASN A 132 9.50 -36.48 -23.09
N TYR A 133 8.22 -36.74 -22.80
CA TYR A 133 7.76 -37.21 -21.49
C TYR A 133 8.61 -38.38 -20.98
N ASP A 134 9.06 -38.29 -19.72
CA ASP A 134 9.80 -39.32 -19.03
C ASP A 134 8.97 -39.86 -17.87
N GLU A 135 8.59 -41.15 -17.94
CA GLU A 135 7.76 -41.80 -16.93
C GLU A 135 8.48 -42.00 -15.58
N GLU A 136 9.81 -41.93 -15.57
CA GLU A 136 10.64 -42.06 -14.37
C GLU A 136 10.97 -40.69 -13.74
N ALA A 137 10.65 -39.59 -14.42
CA ALA A 137 10.86 -38.25 -13.89
C ALA A 137 9.78 -37.89 -12.86
N THR A 138 10.21 -37.40 -11.70
CA THR A 138 9.30 -36.88 -10.66
C THR A 138 9.52 -35.39 -10.40
N ILE A 139 10.55 -34.78 -10.99
CA ILE A 139 10.85 -33.35 -10.92
C ILE A 139 11.02 -32.84 -12.35
N ASP A 140 10.28 -31.78 -12.71
CA ASP A 140 10.40 -31.17 -14.03
C ASP A 140 11.72 -30.38 -14.16
N ASP A 141 12.45 -30.64 -15.24
CA ASP A 141 13.72 -29.99 -15.56
C ASP A 141 13.57 -28.90 -16.63
N GLY A 142 12.34 -28.64 -17.09
CA GLY A 142 12.02 -27.67 -18.13
C GLY A 142 12.46 -28.13 -19.53
N SER A 143 12.80 -29.41 -19.71
CA SER A 143 13.20 -29.96 -21.02
C SER A 143 12.01 -30.34 -21.90
N CYS A 144 10.76 -30.24 -21.42
CA CYS A 144 9.58 -30.62 -22.18
C CYS A 144 9.51 -29.94 -23.57
N THR A 145 9.26 -30.75 -24.59
CA THR A 145 9.17 -30.34 -26.00
C THR A 145 7.79 -30.67 -26.54
N TYR A 146 7.24 -29.76 -27.34
CA TYR A 146 5.87 -29.85 -27.83
C TYR A 146 5.82 -29.57 -29.32
N SER A 147 4.86 -30.18 -30.02
CA SER A 147 4.71 -30.05 -31.47
C SER A 147 4.04 -28.72 -31.88
N ALA A 148 3.42 -28.04 -30.92
CA ALA A 148 2.89 -26.68 -31.06
C ALA A 148 2.98 -25.93 -29.73
N ASN A 149 3.23 -24.62 -29.78
CA ASN A 149 3.22 -23.73 -28.61
C ASN A 149 2.66 -22.34 -28.96
N VAL A 150 2.30 -21.60 -27.92
CA VAL A 150 2.02 -20.16 -27.96
C VAL A 150 3.01 -19.43 -27.05
N SER A 151 3.24 -18.15 -27.34
CA SER A 151 4.09 -17.26 -26.53
C SER A 151 3.61 -15.83 -26.64
N PHE A 152 4.00 -14.99 -25.67
CA PHE A 152 3.73 -13.56 -25.74
C PHE A 152 4.64 -12.88 -26.77
N GLY A 153 4.04 -12.03 -27.61
CA GLY A 153 4.72 -11.19 -28.59
C GLY A 153 4.97 -9.78 -28.05
N GLN A 154 4.73 -8.76 -28.89
CA GLN A 154 4.73 -7.38 -28.40
C GLN A 154 3.55 -7.14 -27.47
N ILE A 155 3.81 -6.42 -26.39
CA ILE A 155 2.80 -6.00 -25.42
C ILE A 155 2.80 -4.47 -25.36
N ASN A 156 1.62 -3.89 -25.47
CA ASN A 156 1.37 -2.45 -25.50
C ASN A 156 0.12 -2.13 -24.66
N ASP A 157 -0.13 -0.84 -24.41
CA ASP A 157 -1.15 -0.32 -23.49
C ASP A 157 -2.57 -0.90 -23.63
N SER A 158 -2.93 -1.47 -24.77
CA SER A 158 -4.26 -2.06 -25.01
C SER A 158 -4.23 -3.36 -25.83
N ASN A 159 -3.04 -3.93 -26.04
CA ASN A 159 -2.87 -5.05 -26.96
C ASN A 159 -1.78 -6.01 -26.50
N ILE A 160 -2.10 -7.31 -26.47
CA ILE A 160 -1.16 -8.41 -26.24
C ILE A 160 -1.10 -9.22 -27.54
N GLU A 161 0.06 -9.27 -28.19
CA GLU A 161 0.28 -10.18 -29.31
C GLU A 161 0.46 -11.61 -28.80
N ILE A 162 -0.22 -12.57 -29.42
CA ILE A 162 -0.04 -14.00 -29.15
C ILE A 162 0.63 -14.61 -30.38
N ASN A 163 1.86 -15.08 -30.22
CA ASN A 163 2.57 -15.79 -31.27
C ASN A 163 2.33 -17.31 -31.16
N PHE A 164 2.53 -18.02 -32.25
CA PHE A 164 2.55 -19.48 -32.27
C PHE A 164 3.78 -20.02 -33.02
N SER A 165 4.19 -21.22 -32.65
CA SER A 165 5.10 -22.07 -33.43
C SER A 165 4.52 -23.48 -33.44
N SER A 166 4.33 -24.08 -34.63
CA SER A 166 3.73 -25.39 -34.78
C SER A 166 4.31 -26.18 -35.95
N GLU A 167 4.64 -27.45 -35.71
CA GLU A 167 5.10 -28.39 -36.74
C GLU A 167 3.94 -28.92 -37.61
N TYR A 168 2.70 -28.85 -37.10
CA TYR A 168 1.50 -29.35 -37.76
C TYR A 168 0.46 -28.23 -37.96
N PRO A 169 -0.45 -28.35 -38.95
CA PRO A 169 -1.56 -27.42 -39.09
C PRO A 169 -2.46 -27.42 -37.86
N ILE A 170 -2.89 -26.22 -37.43
CA ILE A 170 -3.75 -26.01 -36.25
C ILE A 170 -5.20 -25.95 -36.70
N GLN A 171 -6.08 -26.74 -36.08
CA GLN A 171 -7.53 -26.77 -36.31
C GLN A 171 -8.32 -26.00 -35.24
N GLY A 172 -7.75 -25.85 -34.04
CA GLY A 172 -8.35 -25.12 -32.93
C GLY A 172 -7.32 -24.82 -31.86
N PHE A 173 -7.58 -23.79 -31.05
CA PHE A 173 -6.78 -23.47 -29.89
C PHE A 173 -7.65 -22.94 -28.74
N GLN A 174 -7.22 -23.21 -27.51
CA GLN A 174 -7.73 -22.64 -26.27
C GLN A 174 -6.56 -22.37 -25.34
N PHE A 175 -6.60 -21.28 -24.59
CA PHE A 175 -5.68 -21.03 -23.49
C PHE A 175 -6.32 -20.02 -22.53
N THR A 176 -5.84 -19.97 -21.31
CA THR A 176 -6.23 -18.98 -20.30
C THR A 176 -5.07 -18.03 -20.09
N ILE A 177 -5.32 -16.73 -20.13
CA ILE A 177 -4.34 -15.72 -19.68
C ILE A 177 -4.72 -15.37 -18.24
N THR A 178 -3.85 -15.72 -17.29
CA THR A 178 -3.94 -15.30 -15.89
C THR A 178 -3.00 -14.16 -15.63
N ASP A 179 -3.28 -13.36 -14.61
CA ASP A 179 -2.44 -12.23 -14.25
C ASP A 179 -2.33 -12.06 -12.73
N ASN A 180 -1.16 -11.62 -12.27
CA ASN A 180 -0.87 -11.43 -10.85
C ASN A 180 -0.06 -10.14 -10.62
N PRO A 181 -0.61 -9.14 -9.92
CA PRO A 181 -1.96 -9.08 -9.36
C PRO A 181 -3.07 -9.08 -10.43
N ASP A 182 -4.24 -9.65 -10.12
CA ASP A 182 -5.44 -9.69 -10.98
C ASP A 182 -5.98 -8.28 -11.22
N GLN A 183 -5.55 -7.70 -12.34
CA GLN A 183 -5.74 -6.30 -12.74
C GLN A 183 -6.10 -6.18 -14.23
N ILE A 184 -6.07 -7.27 -15.00
CA ILE A 184 -6.30 -7.29 -16.44
C ILE A 184 -7.63 -7.98 -16.75
N THR A 185 -8.44 -7.35 -17.58
CA THR A 185 -9.66 -7.92 -18.13
C THR A 185 -9.57 -7.97 -19.65
N LEU A 186 -9.70 -9.17 -20.23
CA LEU A 186 -9.69 -9.31 -21.68
C LEU A 186 -11.00 -8.77 -22.28
N THR A 187 -10.88 -7.83 -23.23
CA THR A 187 -12.02 -7.16 -23.88
C THR A 187 -12.31 -7.68 -25.28
N GLY A 188 -11.35 -8.34 -25.93
CA GLY A 188 -11.56 -8.98 -27.23
C GLY A 188 -10.33 -9.67 -27.79
N ALA A 189 -10.49 -10.34 -28.94
CA ALA A 189 -9.39 -10.93 -29.68
C ALA A 189 -9.66 -10.87 -31.19
N SER A 190 -8.66 -10.49 -31.99
CA SER A 190 -8.76 -10.41 -33.47
C SER A 190 -7.41 -10.33 -34.16
N GLY A 191 -7.37 -10.43 -35.49
CA GLY A 191 -6.13 -10.35 -36.28
C GLY A 191 -5.31 -11.63 -36.33
N GLY A 192 -4.09 -11.49 -36.85
CA GLY A 192 -3.13 -12.60 -37.01
C GLY A 192 -3.57 -13.67 -37.99
N SER A 193 -2.89 -14.82 -37.92
CA SER A 193 -3.20 -16.02 -38.71
C SER A 193 -4.61 -16.54 -38.44
N ALA A 194 -5.15 -16.34 -37.22
CA ALA A 194 -6.51 -16.74 -36.90
C ALA A 194 -7.52 -16.02 -37.82
N GLU A 195 -7.47 -14.69 -37.92
CA GLU A 195 -8.36 -13.96 -38.82
C GLU A 195 -8.08 -14.25 -40.31
N GLU A 196 -6.79 -14.34 -40.70
CA GLU A 196 -6.40 -14.61 -42.10
C GLU A 196 -6.99 -15.94 -42.62
N TYR A 197 -6.96 -16.98 -41.79
CA TYR A 197 -7.45 -18.32 -42.13
C TYR A 197 -8.90 -18.57 -41.65
N GLY A 198 -9.65 -17.51 -41.33
CA GLY A 198 -11.10 -17.60 -41.10
C GLY A 198 -11.50 -18.23 -39.76
N PHE A 199 -10.63 -18.18 -38.75
CA PHE A 199 -10.98 -18.56 -37.39
C PHE A 199 -11.78 -17.44 -36.72
N THR A 200 -12.76 -17.84 -35.92
CA THR A 200 -13.40 -16.96 -34.95
C THR A 200 -12.65 -17.11 -33.64
N VAL A 201 -12.18 -15.99 -33.07
CA VAL A 201 -11.56 -15.95 -31.74
C VAL A 201 -12.51 -15.25 -30.77
N SER A 202 -12.62 -15.77 -29.56
CA SER A 202 -13.47 -15.21 -28.49
C SER A 202 -12.71 -15.21 -27.17
N THR A 203 -12.98 -14.19 -26.35
CA THR A 203 -12.42 -14.05 -25.01
C THR A 203 -13.53 -14.12 -23.95
N SER A 204 -13.14 -14.36 -22.69
CA SER A 204 -14.03 -14.29 -21.54
C SER A 204 -13.45 -13.42 -20.44
N ASN A 205 -14.28 -13.06 -19.46
CA ASN A 205 -13.87 -12.35 -18.25
C ASN A 205 -13.05 -13.21 -17.26
N LEU A 206 -12.82 -14.50 -17.56
CA LEU A 206 -11.96 -15.40 -16.78
C LEU A 206 -10.60 -15.61 -17.46
N GLY A 207 -10.23 -14.76 -18.42
CA GLY A 207 -8.96 -14.89 -19.16
C GLY A 207 -8.95 -15.95 -20.27
N ILE A 208 -10.03 -16.74 -20.42
CA ILE A 208 -10.11 -17.78 -21.46
C ILE A 208 -10.16 -17.15 -22.85
N VAL A 209 -9.30 -17.63 -23.75
CA VAL A 209 -9.27 -17.35 -25.19
C VAL A 209 -9.54 -18.64 -25.94
N LEU A 210 -10.52 -18.62 -26.86
CA LEU A 210 -10.92 -19.77 -27.67
C LEU A 210 -10.96 -19.38 -29.14
N GLY A 211 -10.29 -20.17 -29.99
CA GLY A 211 -10.22 -19.94 -31.44
C GLY A 211 -10.50 -21.21 -32.23
N PHE A 212 -11.44 -21.14 -33.18
CA PHE A 212 -11.74 -22.24 -34.10
C PHE A 212 -12.38 -21.74 -35.41
N SER A 213 -12.30 -22.56 -36.47
CA SER A 213 -12.99 -22.31 -37.73
C SER A 213 -14.34 -23.04 -37.81
N PHE A 214 -15.41 -22.33 -38.17
CA PHE A 214 -16.73 -22.93 -38.45
C PHE A 214 -16.79 -23.67 -39.79
N THR A 215 -15.83 -23.42 -40.67
CA THR A 215 -15.72 -23.99 -42.02
C THR A 215 -14.72 -25.15 -42.08
N GLY A 216 -13.99 -25.43 -40.98
CA GLY A 216 -12.95 -26.45 -40.94
C GLY A 216 -11.65 -26.00 -41.63
N ASP A 217 -11.43 -24.69 -41.74
CA ASP A 217 -10.16 -24.16 -42.22
C ASP A 217 -9.05 -24.44 -41.19
N LEU A 218 -7.80 -24.47 -41.67
CA LEU A 218 -6.61 -24.79 -40.89
C LEU A 218 -5.64 -23.62 -40.94
N ILE A 219 -5.04 -23.29 -39.81
CA ILE A 219 -3.85 -22.44 -39.78
C ILE A 219 -2.66 -23.34 -40.16
N PRO A 220 -1.88 -23.01 -41.20
CA PRO A 220 -0.75 -23.86 -41.63
C PRO A 220 0.32 -24.03 -40.56
N ALA A 221 1.07 -25.14 -40.64
CA ALA A 221 2.29 -25.32 -39.86
C ALA A 221 3.30 -24.21 -40.15
N GLY A 222 4.03 -23.78 -39.12
CA GLY A 222 4.98 -22.69 -39.17
C GLY A 222 4.97 -21.85 -37.90
N GLU A 223 5.50 -20.64 -38.01
CA GLU A 223 5.58 -19.66 -36.92
C GLU A 223 4.94 -18.34 -37.36
N GLY A 224 4.34 -17.61 -36.42
CA GLY A 224 3.82 -16.28 -36.69
C GLY A 224 2.92 -15.74 -35.60
N LEU A 225 2.25 -14.61 -35.88
CA LEU A 225 1.24 -14.03 -35.02
C LEU A 225 -0.05 -14.86 -35.12
N LEU A 226 -0.49 -15.45 -34.01
CA LEU A 226 -1.73 -16.21 -33.95
C LEU A 226 -2.94 -15.27 -33.95
N THR A 227 -2.99 -14.35 -32.98
CA THR A 227 -4.05 -13.36 -32.79
C THR A 227 -3.53 -12.23 -31.92
N ASN A 228 -4.22 -11.09 -31.93
CA ASN A 228 -4.07 -10.04 -30.93
C ASN A 228 -5.17 -10.15 -29.87
N ILE A 229 -4.85 -9.83 -28.62
CA ILE A 229 -5.80 -9.74 -27.51
C ILE A 229 -5.90 -8.29 -27.07
N SER A 230 -7.11 -7.75 -27.08
CA SER A 230 -7.43 -6.47 -26.46
C SER A 230 -7.78 -6.68 -25.00
N TYR A 231 -7.32 -5.78 -24.13
CA TYR A 231 -7.55 -5.86 -22.68
C TYR A 231 -7.69 -4.45 -22.07
N ASP A 232 -8.25 -4.39 -20.86
CA ASP A 232 -8.22 -3.23 -19.95
C ASP A 232 -7.45 -3.64 -18.67
N GLY A 233 -6.57 -2.79 -18.12
CA GLY A 233 -5.88 -3.08 -16.85
C GLY A 233 -4.90 -2.00 -16.34
N ILE A 234 -4.37 -2.18 -15.12
CA ILE A 234 -3.60 -1.15 -14.37
C ILE A 234 -2.31 -1.60 -13.71
N GLY A 235 -1.23 -1.57 -14.48
CA GLY A 235 0.13 -1.53 -13.95
C GLY A 235 0.93 -2.79 -14.21
N PRO A 236 2.10 -2.93 -13.56
CA PRO A 236 2.92 -4.14 -13.68
C PRO A 236 2.17 -5.33 -13.11
N SER A 237 1.59 -6.12 -14.02
CA SER A 237 1.06 -7.44 -13.72
C SER A 237 1.88 -8.48 -14.48
N GLU A 238 2.19 -9.59 -13.82
CA GLU A 238 2.78 -10.75 -14.48
C GLU A 238 1.65 -11.52 -15.14
N ILE A 239 1.61 -11.53 -16.48
CA ILE A 239 0.66 -12.33 -17.25
C ILE A 239 1.25 -13.69 -17.56
N CYS A 240 0.49 -14.76 -17.41
CA CYS A 240 0.91 -16.14 -17.67
C CYS A 240 -0.11 -16.86 -18.55
N PHE A 241 0.36 -17.81 -19.38
CA PHE A 241 -0.53 -18.78 -20.01
C PHE A 241 -0.80 -19.97 -19.09
N GLU A 242 -2.07 -20.37 -19.01
CA GLU A 242 -2.54 -21.60 -18.37
C GLU A 242 -3.44 -22.39 -19.33
N GLU A 243 -3.58 -23.69 -19.08
CA GLU A 243 -4.51 -24.59 -19.81
C GLU A 243 -4.41 -24.50 -21.35
N VAL A 244 -3.19 -24.42 -21.89
CA VAL A 244 -2.96 -24.32 -23.33
C VAL A 244 -3.32 -25.62 -24.05
N ILE A 245 -4.29 -25.54 -24.95
CA ILE A 245 -4.73 -26.62 -25.83
C ILE A 245 -4.60 -26.15 -27.27
N ILE A 246 -3.84 -26.87 -28.09
CA ILE A 246 -3.77 -26.67 -29.53
C ILE A 246 -4.10 -28.01 -30.18
N SER A 247 -5.02 -28.03 -31.15
CA SER A 247 -5.44 -29.26 -31.82
C SER A 247 -5.02 -29.31 -33.29
N ASP A 248 -4.72 -30.52 -33.76
CA ASP A 248 -4.50 -30.80 -35.17
C ASP A 248 -5.81 -31.07 -35.93
N SER A 249 -5.70 -31.39 -37.22
CA SER A 249 -6.85 -31.69 -38.09
C SER A 249 -7.63 -32.95 -37.70
N ASP A 250 -7.03 -33.86 -36.94
CA ASP A 250 -7.70 -35.07 -36.42
C ASP A 250 -8.36 -34.82 -35.05
N GLY A 251 -8.19 -33.61 -34.49
CA GLY A 251 -8.68 -33.22 -33.17
C GLY A 251 -7.82 -33.73 -32.03
N ALA A 252 -6.62 -34.25 -32.33
CA ALA A 252 -5.65 -34.61 -31.31
C ALA A 252 -4.99 -33.34 -30.77
N GLN A 253 -4.78 -33.28 -29.46
CA GLN A 253 -4.01 -32.20 -28.84
C GLN A 253 -2.53 -32.36 -29.23
N ILE A 254 -1.96 -31.31 -29.81
CA ILE A 254 -0.57 -31.24 -30.29
C ILE A 254 0.25 -30.16 -29.58
N GLY A 255 -0.39 -29.36 -28.73
CA GLY A 255 0.28 -28.33 -27.93
C GLY A 255 -0.02 -28.47 -26.45
N ASN A 256 1.01 -28.25 -25.66
CA ASN A 256 0.97 -28.04 -24.22
C ASN A 256 2.21 -27.17 -23.89
N GLY A 257 2.20 -25.87 -24.19
CA GLY A 257 3.40 -25.03 -23.98
C GLY A 257 3.71 -24.78 -22.49
N PRO A 258 4.90 -24.23 -22.14
CA PRO A 258 5.21 -23.82 -20.78
C PRO A 258 4.18 -22.78 -20.28
N THR A 259 4.04 -22.63 -18.96
CA THR A 259 3.56 -21.40 -18.33
C THR A 259 4.56 -20.28 -18.65
N ASP A 260 4.52 -19.79 -19.89
CA ASP A 260 5.27 -18.62 -20.30
C ASP A 260 4.61 -17.42 -19.63
N CYS A 261 5.41 -16.70 -18.84
CA CYS A 261 4.97 -15.55 -18.09
C CYS A 261 5.74 -14.33 -18.58
N SER A 262 5.06 -13.21 -18.76
CA SER A 262 5.65 -11.94 -19.14
C SER A 262 5.20 -10.84 -18.21
N MET A 263 6.10 -9.93 -17.89
CA MET A 263 5.74 -8.70 -17.18
C MET A 263 5.03 -7.74 -18.13
N LEU A 264 3.82 -7.32 -17.77
CA LEU A 264 3.13 -6.21 -18.41
C LEU A 264 3.55 -4.89 -17.75
N ASP A 265 4.65 -4.28 -18.17
CA ASP A 265 5.08 -2.97 -17.63
C ASP A 265 4.42 -1.82 -18.41
N LEU A 266 3.26 -1.35 -17.94
CA LEU A 266 2.66 -0.10 -18.44
C LEU A 266 3.55 1.06 -18.00
N MET A 267 4.24 1.71 -18.93
CA MET A 267 5.13 2.83 -18.63
C MET A 267 4.30 4.03 -18.12
N ALA A 268 4.14 4.16 -16.80
CA ALA A 268 3.65 5.39 -16.20
C ALA A 268 4.59 6.54 -16.56
N ASN A 269 4.02 7.65 -17.02
CA ASN A 269 4.73 8.92 -17.21
C ASN A 269 4.15 9.92 -16.21
N PRO A 270 4.58 9.92 -14.94
CA PRO A 270 3.98 10.74 -13.89
C PRO A 270 3.97 12.21 -14.28
N GLY A 271 2.78 12.82 -14.24
CA GLY A 271 2.52 14.20 -14.57
C GLY A 271 2.06 14.46 -16.01
N ASP A 272 2.06 13.46 -16.89
CA ASP A 272 1.60 13.55 -18.28
C ASP A 272 0.14 13.09 -18.41
N THR A 273 -0.79 13.96 -18.05
CA THR A 273 -2.22 13.62 -17.98
C THR A 273 -2.93 13.79 -19.33
N ASN A 274 -2.33 14.52 -20.27
CA ASN A 274 -2.85 14.66 -21.64
C ASN A 274 -2.28 13.61 -22.63
N LEU A 275 -1.35 12.76 -22.17
CA LEU A 275 -0.73 11.65 -22.89
C LEU A 275 0.06 12.09 -24.14
N ASP A 276 0.67 13.27 -24.09
CA ASP A 276 1.50 13.80 -25.18
C ASP A 276 3.00 13.55 -24.98
N ASN A 277 3.38 12.88 -23.89
CA ASN A 277 4.76 12.59 -23.45
C ASN A 277 5.55 13.82 -22.97
N ILE A 278 4.91 14.97 -22.75
CA ILE A 278 5.55 16.21 -22.31
C ILE A 278 4.81 16.80 -21.13
N ILE A 279 5.40 16.74 -19.94
CA ILE A 279 4.85 17.39 -18.74
C ILE A 279 4.89 18.91 -18.91
N ASN A 280 3.72 19.54 -19.04
CA ASN A 280 3.54 20.97 -19.23
C ASN A 280 2.19 21.46 -18.67
N VAL A 281 1.87 22.74 -18.88
CA VAL A 281 0.66 23.36 -18.32
C VAL A 281 -0.64 22.75 -18.84
N GLN A 282 -0.61 22.05 -19.99
CA GLN A 282 -1.78 21.34 -20.51
C GLN A 282 -2.17 20.16 -19.61
N ASP A 283 -1.21 19.51 -18.96
CA ASP A 283 -1.46 18.41 -18.03
C ASP A 283 -2.18 18.89 -16.77
N ILE A 284 -1.84 20.09 -16.29
CA ILE A 284 -2.57 20.71 -15.18
C ILE A 284 -4.02 20.98 -15.58
N VAL A 285 -4.26 21.47 -16.81
CA VAL A 285 -5.62 21.77 -17.28
C VAL A 285 -6.46 20.49 -17.36
N VAL A 286 -5.88 19.41 -17.89
CA VAL A 286 -6.54 18.11 -18.00
C VAL A 286 -6.80 17.51 -16.61
N LEU A 287 -5.80 17.52 -15.72
CA LEU A 287 -5.95 17.06 -14.34
C LEU A 287 -7.07 17.81 -13.60
N LEU A 288 -7.15 19.13 -13.77
CA LEU A 288 -8.21 19.93 -13.16
C LEU A 288 -9.60 19.60 -13.69
N ASN A 289 -9.73 19.19 -14.96
CA ASN A 289 -11.00 18.73 -15.48
C ASN A 289 -11.47 17.45 -14.78
N PHE A 290 -10.53 16.56 -14.44
CA PHE A 290 -10.83 15.35 -13.68
C PHE A 290 -11.22 15.67 -12.24
N ILE A 291 -10.41 16.48 -11.53
CA ILE A 291 -10.68 16.86 -10.13
C ILE A 291 -12.02 17.60 -10.01
N LEU A 292 -12.33 18.48 -10.97
CA LEU A 292 -13.58 19.25 -10.98
C LEU A 292 -14.76 18.47 -11.56
N ASP A 293 -14.59 17.20 -11.92
CA ASP A 293 -15.65 16.34 -12.46
C ASP A 293 -16.29 16.90 -13.76
N PHE A 294 -15.48 17.57 -14.59
CA PHE A 294 -15.87 17.94 -15.96
C PHE A 294 -15.73 16.76 -16.91
N GLU A 295 -14.74 15.92 -16.69
CA GLU A 295 -14.40 14.74 -17.51
C GLU A 295 -13.95 13.60 -16.59
N GLU A 296 -14.20 12.36 -17.00
CA GLU A 296 -13.69 11.16 -16.31
C GLU A 296 -12.33 10.79 -16.93
N PRO A 297 -11.26 10.60 -16.13
CA PRO A 297 -9.96 10.23 -16.66
C PRO A 297 -9.98 8.81 -17.24
N SER A 298 -9.23 8.59 -18.32
CA SER A 298 -8.82 7.22 -18.62
C SER A 298 -7.90 6.70 -17.52
N GLN A 299 -7.75 5.40 -17.47
CA GLN A 299 -7.01 4.77 -16.40
C GLN A 299 -5.51 5.13 -16.40
N GLN A 300 -4.89 5.31 -17.57
CA GLN A 300 -3.53 5.82 -17.69
C GLN A 300 -3.43 7.29 -17.24
N GLN A 301 -4.43 8.10 -17.57
CA GLN A 301 -4.47 9.52 -17.16
C GLN A 301 -4.63 9.66 -15.65
N PHE A 302 -5.35 8.74 -15.02
CA PHE A 302 -5.46 8.65 -13.57
C PHE A 302 -4.10 8.32 -12.95
N VAL A 303 -3.42 7.29 -13.43
CA VAL A 303 -2.08 6.91 -12.92
C VAL A 303 -1.05 8.00 -13.15
N ASN A 304 -1.03 8.62 -14.33
CA ASN A 304 -0.13 9.74 -14.60
C ASN A 304 -0.50 10.97 -13.77
N GLY A 305 -1.79 11.16 -13.45
CA GLY A 305 -2.28 12.29 -12.67
C GLY A 305 -2.03 12.17 -11.17
N ASP A 306 -2.03 10.95 -10.63
CA ASP A 306 -1.78 10.65 -9.22
C ASP A 306 -0.27 10.75 -8.94
N MET A 307 0.17 11.90 -8.47
CA MET A 307 1.59 12.22 -8.30
C MET A 307 2.13 11.84 -6.91
N ASN A 308 1.24 11.47 -5.99
CA ASN A 308 1.59 11.04 -4.64
C ASN A 308 1.24 9.58 -4.33
N ASP A 309 0.73 8.85 -5.32
CA ASP A 309 0.33 7.44 -5.26
C ASP A 309 -0.70 7.17 -4.15
N ASP A 310 -1.58 8.14 -3.87
CA ASP A 310 -2.62 8.02 -2.85
C ASP A 310 -3.98 7.52 -3.39
N GLN A 311 -4.04 7.23 -4.69
CA GLN A 311 -5.21 6.78 -5.42
C GLN A 311 -6.35 7.80 -5.44
N ILE A 312 -6.06 9.09 -5.29
CA ILE A 312 -7.06 10.16 -5.33
C ILE A 312 -6.50 11.36 -6.09
N LEU A 313 -7.06 11.66 -7.27
CA LEU A 313 -6.76 12.91 -7.96
C LEU A 313 -7.28 14.11 -7.17
N ASN A 314 -6.39 14.97 -6.70
CA ASN A 314 -6.73 16.13 -5.90
C ASN A 314 -5.70 17.27 -6.05
N VAL A 315 -5.89 18.37 -5.30
CA VAL A 315 -5.01 19.55 -5.39
C VAL A 315 -3.54 19.27 -5.05
N LEU A 316 -3.24 18.23 -4.27
CA LEU A 316 -1.86 17.83 -3.96
C LEU A 316 -1.12 17.40 -5.24
N ASP A 317 -1.81 16.69 -6.14
CA ASP A 317 -1.26 16.27 -7.42
C ASP A 317 -0.97 17.45 -8.33
N VAL A 318 -1.88 18.42 -8.36
CA VAL A 318 -1.71 19.67 -9.12
C VAL A 318 -0.42 20.37 -8.70
N ILE A 319 -0.18 20.51 -7.38
CA ILE A 319 1.04 21.15 -6.87
C ILE A 319 2.29 20.35 -7.29
N ARG A 320 2.22 19.02 -7.28
CA ARG A 320 3.34 18.16 -7.69
C ARG A 320 3.63 18.23 -9.19
N ILE A 321 2.61 18.32 -10.05
CA ILE A 321 2.80 18.57 -11.49
C ILE A 321 3.39 19.97 -11.70
N VAL A 322 2.87 21.01 -11.03
CA VAL A 322 3.43 22.38 -11.07
C VAL A 322 4.92 22.34 -10.70
N ASN A 323 5.29 21.67 -9.61
CA ASN A 323 6.68 21.54 -9.18
C ASN A 323 7.56 20.83 -10.21
N SER A 324 7.02 19.80 -10.86
CA SER A 324 7.70 19.07 -11.94
C SER A 324 7.98 19.98 -13.14
N ILE A 325 7.02 20.82 -13.54
CA ILE A 325 7.17 21.80 -14.62
C ILE A 325 8.19 22.88 -14.26
N LEU A 326 8.18 23.35 -13.01
CA LEU A 326 9.09 24.40 -12.53
C LEU A 326 10.51 23.89 -12.24
N GLY A 327 10.74 22.57 -12.28
CA GLY A 327 12.02 21.96 -11.99
C GLY A 327 12.38 21.95 -10.51
N PHE A 328 11.39 22.07 -9.62
CA PHE A 328 11.59 21.81 -8.20
C PHE A 328 11.78 20.30 -8.02
N SER A 329 12.99 19.87 -7.65
CA SER A 329 13.26 18.47 -7.37
C SER A 329 12.35 17.98 -6.24
N ARG A 330 11.83 16.75 -6.36
CA ARG A 330 11.30 15.95 -5.23
C ARG A 330 12.36 15.93 -4.13
N GLN A 331 12.36 16.91 -3.24
CA GLN A 331 13.03 16.76 -1.96
C GLN A 331 11.94 16.23 -1.05
N ASP A 332 12.00 14.91 -0.81
CA ASP A 332 11.39 14.31 0.37
C ASP A 332 12.09 14.93 1.58
N ILE A 333 11.70 16.16 1.91
CA ILE A 333 12.11 16.77 3.16
C ILE A 333 11.38 15.94 4.20
N ASN A 334 12.14 15.12 4.93
CA ASN A 334 11.69 14.40 6.12
C ASN A 334 11.11 15.43 7.12
N PHE A 335 9.83 15.74 6.99
CA PHE A 335 9.12 16.57 7.95
C PHE A 335 8.64 15.66 9.07
N SER A 336 9.50 15.53 10.08
CA SER A 336 9.13 15.02 11.40
C SER A 336 8.49 16.12 12.27
N GLN A 337 7.80 17.09 11.68
CA GLN A 337 7.06 18.10 12.44
C GLN A 337 5.58 17.96 12.12
N ASN A 338 4.76 18.01 13.16
CA ASN A 338 3.33 17.91 12.99
C ASN A 338 2.83 19.14 12.24
N ASN A 339 2.52 18.98 10.95
CA ASN A 339 2.10 20.04 10.07
C ASN A 339 0.61 20.31 10.28
N PHE A 340 0.30 21.33 11.08
CA PHE A 340 -1.08 21.67 11.41
C PHE A 340 -1.50 23.01 10.83
N GLY A 341 -2.73 23.06 10.31
CA GLY A 341 -3.47 24.26 9.96
C GLY A 341 -4.70 24.41 10.86
N MET A 342 -5.22 25.62 10.94
CA MET A 342 -6.44 25.94 11.66
C MET A 342 -7.47 26.53 10.71
N VAL A 343 -8.65 25.94 10.70
CA VAL A 343 -9.83 26.42 9.98
C VAL A 343 -10.74 27.12 10.98
N ASN A 344 -10.73 28.44 10.94
CA ASN A 344 -11.72 29.26 11.64
C ASN A 344 -12.95 29.42 10.75
N TYR A 345 -14.14 29.15 11.26
CA TYR A 345 -15.38 29.31 10.49
C TYR A 345 -16.45 30.10 11.25
N ALA A 346 -17.23 30.89 10.50
CA ALA A 346 -18.33 31.69 11.04
C ALA A 346 -19.40 31.91 9.98
N LYS A 347 -20.62 32.14 10.46
CA LYS A 347 -21.76 32.50 9.61
C LYS A 347 -21.89 34.01 9.60
N ASN A 348 -21.79 34.61 8.43
CA ASN A 348 -21.98 36.05 8.24
C ASN A 348 -23.23 36.29 7.39
N GLY A 349 -24.32 36.65 8.06
CA GLY A 349 -25.62 36.76 7.42
C GLY A 349 -26.07 35.41 6.83
N ASN A 350 -26.10 35.32 5.49
CA ASN A 350 -26.50 34.11 4.76
C ASN A 350 -25.31 33.29 4.24
N ASP A 351 -24.09 33.75 4.46
CA ASP A 351 -22.87 33.16 3.91
C ASP A 351 -22.11 32.40 4.99
N LEU A 352 -21.36 31.38 4.58
CA LEU A 352 -20.39 30.70 5.43
C LEU A 352 -18.98 31.18 5.03
N VAL A 353 -18.22 31.66 6.01
CA VAL A 353 -16.86 32.13 5.79
C VAL A 353 -15.89 31.19 6.49
N LEU A 354 -14.85 30.77 5.76
CA LEU A 354 -13.79 29.89 6.21
C LEU A 354 -12.46 30.66 6.11
N SER A 355 -11.73 30.78 7.22
CA SER A 355 -10.37 31.29 7.29
C SER A 355 -9.45 30.13 7.59
N ILE A 356 -8.56 29.81 6.66
CA ILE A 356 -7.58 28.73 6.78
C ILE A 356 -6.22 29.38 7.05
N TYR A 357 -5.66 29.12 8.23
CA TYR A 357 -4.34 29.61 8.63
C TYR A 357 -3.38 28.45 8.84
N SER A 358 -2.13 28.57 8.40
CA SER A 358 -1.07 27.64 8.76
C SER A 358 0.25 28.37 8.98
N GLU A 359 1.09 27.88 9.89
CA GLU A 359 2.48 28.37 10.02
C GLU A 359 3.39 27.81 8.92
N ILE A 360 2.87 26.89 8.11
CA ILE A 360 3.58 26.26 7.01
C ILE A 360 3.11 26.88 5.71
N ASP A 361 4.06 27.16 4.83
CA ASP A 361 3.77 27.64 3.48
C ASP A 361 2.94 26.62 2.70
N TYR A 362 1.76 27.05 2.25
CA TYR A 362 0.86 26.25 1.42
C TYR A 362 0.51 27.00 0.14
N SER A 363 0.28 26.24 -0.94
CA SER A 363 0.03 26.76 -2.28
C SER A 363 -1.19 26.16 -2.96
N GLY A 364 -1.91 25.26 -2.26
CA GLY A 364 -3.21 24.77 -2.73
C GLY A 364 -4.21 24.43 -1.63
N VAL A 365 -5.48 24.64 -1.95
CA VAL A 365 -6.64 24.31 -1.13
C VAL A 365 -7.73 23.72 -2.01
N GLN A 366 -8.34 22.62 -1.58
CA GLN A 366 -9.51 22.02 -2.19
C GLN A 366 -10.65 21.95 -1.19
N LEU A 367 -11.84 22.37 -1.61
CA LEU A 367 -13.08 22.24 -0.86
C LEU A 367 -14.04 21.32 -1.63
N SER A 368 -14.66 20.37 -0.95
CA SER A 368 -15.68 19.50 -1.52
C SER A 368 -16.84 19.35 -0.55
N PHE A 369 -18.08 19.53 -1.01
CA PHE A 369 -19.26 19.35 -0.18
C PHE A 369 -20.52 19.08 -1.00
N ASP A 370 -21.46 18.34 -0.42
CA ASP A 370 -22.77 18.12 -1.01
C ASP A 370 -23.69 19.32 -0.78
N SER A 371 -24.41 19.74 -1.82
CA SER A 371 -25.45 20.76 -1.72
C SER A 371 -26.52 20.62 -2.79
N TYR A 372 -27.75 21.02 -2.44
CA TYR A 372 -28.85 21.17 -3.38
C TYR A 372 -28.75 22.44 -4.22
N GLN A 373 -27.85 23.36 -3.86
CA GLN A 373 -27.65 24.63 -4.56
C GLN A 373 -26.20 24.78 -5.03
N ASN A 374 -26.04 25.40 -6.20
CA ASN A 374 -24.73 25.81 -6.67
C ASN A 374 -24.30 27.07 -5.89
N HIS A 375 -23.61 26.88 -4.77
CA HIS A 375 -23.00 27.97 -4.01
C HIS A 375 -21.81 28.53 -4.79
N GLU A 376 -21.78 29.83 -5.05
CA GLU A 376 -20.58 30.49 -5.54
C GLU A 376 -19.59 30.65 -4.39
N VAL A 377 -18.35 30.19 -4.60
CA VAL A 377 -17.27 30.33 -3.62
C VAL A 377 -16.29 31.39 -4.11
N LEU A 378 -15.97 32.33 -3.22
CA LEU A 378 -15.06 33.44 -3.45
C LEU A 378 -13.81 33.27 -2.58
N LEU A 379 -12.64 33.57 -3.13
CA LEU A 379 -11.39 33.71 -2.38
C LEU A 379 -11.08 35.20 -2.19
N LYS A 380 -10.84 35.60 -0.94
CA LYS A 380 -10.53 36.98 -0.58
C LYS A 380 -9.02 37.19 -0.51
N ASP A 381 -8.58 38.31 -1.09
CA ASP A 381 -7.15 38.63 -1.30
C ASP A 381 -6.47 37.44 -2.05
N ASN A 382 -5.16 37.37 -2.29
CA ASN A 382 -4.57 36.27 -3.11
C ASN A 382 -4.85 36.29 -4.63
N SER A 383 -4.70 37.44 -5.28
CA SER A 383 -4.97 37.57 -6.74
C SER A 383 -4.07 36.71 -7.65
N HIS A 384 -2.95 36.21 -7.13
CA HIS A 384 -2.03 35.30 -7.80
C HIS A 384 -2.43 33.82 -7.67
N ILE A 385 -3.41 33.49 -6.82
CA ILE A 385 -3.95 32.15 -6.67
C ILE A 385 -5.10 31.95 -7.67
N THR A 386 -5.04 30.86 -8.42
CA THR A 386 -6.08 30.47 -9.37
C THR A 386 -7.21 29.76 -8.63
N LEU A 387 -8.44 30.24 -8.77
CA LEU A 387 -9.64 29.60 -8.23
C LEU A 387 -10.47 28.99 -9.36
N LYS A 388 -10.71 27.67 -9.28
CA LYS A 388 -11.62 26.93 -10.16
C LYS A 388 -12.70 26.24 -9.33
N GLN A 389 -13.89 26.10 -9.88
CA GLN A 389 -15.00 25.47 -9.18
C GLN A 389 -15.98 24.86 -10.17
N ASN A 390 -16.61 23.76 -9.78
CA ASN A 390 -17.70 23.11 -10.51
C ASN A 390 -18.81 22.68 -9.54
N PHE A 391 -20.01 22.52 -10.07
CA PHE A 391 -21.15 21.94 -9.36
C PHE A 391 -21.85 20.95 -10.29
N LYS A 392 -21.79 19.67 -9.94
CA LYS A 392 -22.35 18.56 -10.73
C LYS A 392 -22.90 17.51 -9.78
N ASP A 393 -24.05 16.94 -10.14
CA ASP A 393 -24.71 15.84 -9.42
C ASP A 393 -24.90 16.07 -7.89
N GLY A 394 -25.14 17.32 -7.50
CA GLY A 394 -25.36 17.69 -6.10
C GLY A 394 -24.07 17.87 -5.28
N LYS A 395 -22.90 17.77 -5.91
CA LYS A 395 -21.60 17.98 -5.29
C LYS A 395 -20.96 19.27 -5.79
N LYS A 396 -20.42 20.08 -4.88
CA LYS A 396 -19.61 21.26 -5.17
C LYS A 396 -18.15 20.91 -4.95
N ILE A 397 -17.31 21.19 -5.95
CA ILE A 397 -15.84 21.08 -5.83
C ILE A 397 -15.23 22.44 -6.15
N VAL A 398 -14.29 22.87 -5.32
CA VAL A 398 -13.54 24.12 -5.47
C VAL A 398 -12.07 23.79 -5.31
N VAL A 399 -11.23 24.25 -6.24
CA VAL A 399 -9.78 24.09 -6.21
C VAL A 399 -9.15 25.47 -6.34
N ALA A 400 -8.41 25.88 -5.31
CA ALA A 400 -7.58 27.07 -5.29
C ALA A 400 -6.11 26.65 -5.30
N TYR A 401 -5.32 27.10 -6.25
CA TYR A 401 -3.91 26.68 -6.37
C TYR A 401 -3.04 27.72 -7.08
N SER A 402 -1.74 27.70 -6.84
CA SER A 402 -0.78 28.54 -7.56
C SER A 402 -0.18 27.85 -8.79
N MET A 403 -0.21 28.52 -9.95
CA MET A 403 0.49 28.08 -11.17
C MET A 403 2.01 28.25 -11.10
N PHE A 404 2.50 29.02 -10.13
CA PHE A 404 3.92 29.36 -9.95
C PHE A 404 4.46 28.91 -8.60
N ASN A 405 3.70 28.07 -7.88
CA ASN A 405 3.97 27.61 -6.52
C ASN A 405 4.18 28.76 -5.51
N GLU A 406 3.45 29.85 -5.70
CA GLU A 406 3.39 31.00 -4.77
C GLU A 406 2.48 30.67 -3.58
N ILE A 407 2.85 31.16 -2.40
CA ILE A 407 2.14 30.93 -1.14
C ILE A 407 0.88 31.81 -1.03
N PHE A 408 -0.08 31.39 -0.20
CA PHE A 408 -1.20 32.27 0.19
C PHE A 408 -0.69 33.47 1.02
N ASP A 409 -1.18 34.67 0.70
CA ASP A 409 -0.84 35.94 1.34
C ASP A 409 -1.07 35.89 2.85
N GLY A 410 -0.05 36.28 3.63
CA GLY A 410 -0.15 36.28 5.09
C GLY A 410 -0.33 34.91 5.73
N HIS A 411 -0.11 33.82 4.96
CA HIS A 411 -0.38 32.44 5.36
C HIS A 411 -1.86 32.17 5.71
N GLU A 412 -2.77 32.99 5.18
CA GLU A 412 -4.20 32.90 5.45
C GLU A 412 -5.01 32.92 4.14
N ALA A 413 -5.87 31.90 3.96
CA ALA A 413 -6.79 31.79 2.84
C ALA A 413 -8.22 31.96 3.36
N VAL A 414 -8.90 33.01 2.91
CA VAL A 414 -10.27 33.30 3.36
C VAL A 414 -11.25 33.01 2.22
N PHE A 415 -12.04 31.95 2.39
CA PHE A 415 -13.09 31.54 1.47
C PHE A 415 -14.46 32.00 1.97
N THR A 416 -15.28 32.53 1.07
CA THR A 416 -16.69 32.86 1.34
C THR A 416 -17.59 32.01 0.45
N ILE A 417 -18.41 31.16 1.07
CA ILE A 417 -19.43 30.35 0.40
C ILE A 417 -20.75 31.12 0.44
N LEU A 418 -21.13 31.71 -0.69
CA LEU A 418 -22.33 32.52 -0.79
C LEU A 418 -23.59 31.67 -0.61
N GLY A 419 -24.48 32.09 0.29
CA GLY A 419 -25.66 31.33 0.69
C GLY A 419 -25.36 30.06 1.50
N GLY A 420 -24.12 29.87 1.95
CA GLY A 420 -23.64 28.67 2.63
C GLY A 420 -23.98 28.56 4.12
N ALA A 421 -24.69 29.50 4.74
CA ALA A 421 -24.91 29.51 6.20
C ALA A 421 -25.63 28.27 6.78
N ASN A 422 -26.31 27.49 5.94
CA ASN A 422 -26.97 26.25 6.33
C ASN A 422 -26.11 24.99 6.13
N LEU A 423 -24.92 25.11 5.52
CA LEU A 423 -23.97 24.00 5.43
C LEU A 423 -23.43 23.69 6.82
N ASN A 424 -23.22 22.40 7.08
CA ASN A 424 -22.50 21.95 8.26
C ASN A 424 -21.02 21.87 7.93
N ILE A 425 -20.15 22.39 8.81
CA ILE A 425 -18.71 22.38 8.59
C ILE A 425 -18.15 20.95 8.53
N GLU A 426 -18.75 20.03 9.28
CA GLU A 426 -18.35 18.61 9.31
C GLU A 426 -18.63 17.89 7.98
N ASP A 427 -19.51 18.44 7.13
CA ASP A 427 -19.84 17.90 5.81
C ASP A 427 -19.04 18.58 4.68
N ILE A 428 -18.09 19.46 5.02
CA ILE A 428 -17.20 20.12 4.07
C ILE A 428 -15.81 19.49 4.19
N ASP A 429 -15.43 18.73 3.17
CA ASP A 429 -14.08 18.22 3.04
C ASP A 429 -13.14 19.35 2.64
N ILE A 430 -12.14 19.63 3.49
CA ILE A 430 -11.12 20.65 3.25
C ILE A 430 -9.75 19.95 3.18
N LEU A 431 -9.09 20.09 2.05
CA LEU A 431 -7.73 19.59 1.81
C LEU A 431 -6.80 20.77 1.56
N VAL A 432 -5.67 20.82 2.28
CA VAL A 432 -4.66 21.87 2.13
C VAL A 432 -3.32 21.21 1.79
N GLY A 433 -2.68 21.70 0.73
CA GLY A 433 -1.39 21.23 0.25
C GLY A 433 -0.28 22.25 0.50
N ASP A 434 0.79 21.82 1.18
CA ASP A 434 2.01 22.61 1.30
C ASP A 434 2.64 22.88 -0.08
N ILE A 435 3.67 23.72 -0.14
CA ILE A 435 4.39 24.04 -1.40
C ILE A 435 5.02 22.84 -2.12
N ASN A 436 5.09 21.66 -1.48
CA ASN A 436 5.61 20.42 -2.05
C ASN A 436 4.50 19.45 -2.46
N GLY A 437 3.22 19.79 -2.21
CA GLY A 437 2.09 18.90 -2.42
C GLY A 437 1.98 17.81 -1.35
N ASN A 438 2.34 18.13 -0.10
CA ASN A 438 2.02 17.30 1.06
C ASN A 438 0.80 17.86 1.78
N LYS A 439 -0.02 16.95 2.31
CA LYS A 439 -1.20 17.32 3.09
C LYS A 439 -0.82 18.02 4.40
N ILE A 440 -1.53 19.09 4.72
CA ILE A 440 -1.53 19.74 6.03
C ILE A 440 -2.76 19.25 6.81
N GLU A 441 -2.56 18.77 8.04
CA GLU A 441 -3.65 18.32 8.90
C GLU A 441 -4.38 19.52 9.52
N LEU A 442 -5.72 19.49 9.57
CA LEU A 442 -6.52 20.66 9.93
C LEU A 442 -7.25 20.48 11.27
N PHE A 443 -7.26 21.55 12.06
CA PHE A 443 -8.13 21.70 13.22
C PHE A 443 -9.21 22.75 12.99
N PHE A 444 -10.41 22.49 13.46
CA PHE A 444 -11.56 23.36 13.24
C PHE A 444 -11.90 24.14 14.50
N ASN A 445 -12.23 25.42 14.32
CA ASN A 445 -12.59 26.33 15.39
C ASN A 445 -13.75 27.24 14.96
N GLU A 446 -14.88 27.14 15.65
CA GLU A 446 -15.99 28.08 15.46
C GLU A 446 -15.65 29.41 16.13
N VAL A 447 -15.83 30.51 15.40
CA VAL A 447 -15.58 31.87 15.88
C VAL A 447 -16.81 32.75 15.65
N ASP A 448 -16.98 33.78 16.47
CA ASP A 448 -18.12 34.68 16.37
C ASP A 448 -18.08 35.47 15.03
N ASP A 449 -19.26 35.76 14.46
CA ASP A 449 -19.47 36.45 13.17
C ASP A 449 -18.61 37.72 13.00
N THR A 450 -18.33 38.42 14.10
CA THR A 450 -17.51 39.64 14.09
C THR A 450 -16.01 39.41 13.96
N ASP A 451 -15.50 38.20 14.23
CA ASP A 451 -14.06 37.93 14.37
C ASP A 451 -13.38 37.46 13.07
N ILE A 452 -14.08 36.77 12.16
CA ILE A 452 -13.51 36.31 10.88
C ILE A 452 -13.19 37.44 9.90
N ASN A 453 -13.78 38.61 10.13
CA ASN A 453 -13.53 39.80 9.34
C ASN A 453 -12.69 40.86 10.06
N THR A 454 -12.34 40.71 11.34
CA THR A 454 -11.51 41.71 12.01
C THR A 454 -10.03 41.43 11.82
N TYR A 455 -9.49 42.01 10.75
CA TYR A 455 -8.09 42.43 10.74
C TYR A 455 -7.84 43.26 12.01
N THR A 456 -7.06 42.74 12.95
CA THR A 456 -6.67 43.51 14.13
C THR A 456 -5.47 44.36 13.78
N PHE A 457 -5.45 45.62 14.25
CA PHE A 457 -4.32 46.51 14.00
C PHE A 457 -3.06 45.97 14.68
N ASN A 458 -2.14 45.36 13.94
CA ASN A 458 -0.95 44.76 14.51
C ASN A 458 0.19 44.60 13.50
N ILE A 459 1.44 44.58 13.98
CA ILE A 459 2.57 44.02 13.23
C ILE A 459 2.55 42.51 13.45
N ASN A 460 2.47 41.75 12.36
CA ASN A 460 2.36 40.29 12.38
C ASN A 460 3.73 39.64 12.51
N SER A 461 4.71 40.08 11.71
CA SER A 461 6.03 39.48 11.66
C SER A 461 7.13 40.47 11.23
N VAL A 462 8.37 40.14 11.60
CA VAL A 462 9.61 40.79 11.14
C VAL A 462 10.57 39.66 10.78
N TYR A 463 10.59 39.24 9.52
CA TYR A 463 11.30 38.04 9.07
C TYR A 463 11.93 38.24 7.68
N PRO A 464 13.12 37.70 7.40
CA PRO A 464 14.00 36.92 8.29
C PRO A 464 14.77 37.81 9.27
N ASN A 465 14.83 37.40 10.54
CA ASN A 465 15.53 38.07 11.64
C ASN A 465 15.68 37.08 12.81
N PRO A 466 16.87 36.89 13.44
CA PRO A 466 18.13 37.65 13.28
C PRO A 466 19.00 37.16 12.10
N PHE A 467 20.04 37.93 11.72
CA PHE A 467 21.11 37.61 10.74
C PHE A 467 20.88 37.93 9.24
N ASN A 468 19.82 38.64 8.86
CA ASN A 468 19.65 39.14 7.49
C ASN A 468 19.72 40.68 7.44
N PRO A 469 20.52 41.30 6.55
CA PRO A 469 20.45 42.74 6.29
C PRO A 469 19.13 43.20 5.65
N SER A 470 18.30 42.29 5.15
CA SER A 470 16.97 42.57 4.60
C SER A 470 15.93 41.75 5.35
N THR A 471 14.91 42.40 5.91
CA THR A 471 13.82 41.74 6.64
C THR A 471 12.48 42.33 6.22
N ASP A 472 11.49 41.50 5.99
CA ASP A 472 10.13 41.92 5.68
C ASP A 472 9.34 42.14 6.96
N VAL A 473 8.61 43.24 6.99
CA VAL A 473 7.75 43.64 8.10
C VAL A 473 6.31 43.54 7.62
N SER A 474 5.63 42.46 8.04
CA SER A 474 4.22 42.24 7.74
C SER A 474 3.35 42.85 8.84
N PHE A 475 2.30 43.55 8.46
CA PHE A 475 1.33 44.13 9.37
C PHE A 475 -0.09 44.13 8.82
N THR A 476 -1.06 44.21 9.71
CA THR A 476 -2.49 44.18 9.40
C THR A 476 -3.15 45.48 9.84
N ILE A 477 -4.07 46.02 9.04
CA ILE A 477 -4.88 47.18 9.41
C ILE A 477 -6.41 46.89 9.29
N PRO A 478 -7.22 47.30 10.28
CA PRO A 478 -8.65 46.97 10.38
C PRO A 478 -9.53 47.72 9.37
N SER A 479 -9.06 48.85 8.84
CA SER A 479 -9.81 49.76 7.99
C SER A 479 -8.90 50.50 7.03
N ASN A 480 -9.42 51.00 5.91
CA ASN A 480 -8.62 51.80 4.98
C ASN A 480 -8.22 53.12 5.67
N GLY A 481 -6.93 53.42 5.67
CA GLY A 481 -6.39 54.47 6.52
C GLY A 481 -4.98 54.90 6.14
N PHE A 482 -4.56 56.04 6.68
CA PHE A 482 -3.18 56.49 6.54
C PHE A 482 -2.32 55.84 7.62
N VAL A 483 -1.29 55.11 7.20
CA VAL A 483 -0.38 54.38 8.09
C VAL A 483 1.07 54.80 7.92
N LYS A 484 1.82 54.76 9.01
CA LYS A 484 3.26 55.00 9.03
C LYS A 484 3.97 53.84 9.71
N LEU A 485 4.87 53.18 9.00
CA LEU A 485 5.77 52.14 9.50
C LEU A 485 7.17 52.71 9.66
N SER A 486 7.65 52.80 10.90
CA SER A 486 8.92 53.44 11.26
C SER A 486 9.81 52.53 12.09
N VAL A 487 11.12 52.73 12.04
CA VAL A 487 12.11 51.95 12.80
C VAL A 487 12.78 52.83 13.84
N TYR A 488 12.85 52.33 15.07
CA TYR A 488 13.43 53.00 16.23
C TYR A 488 14.60 52.22 16.80
N ASN A 489 15.64 52.91 17.27
CA ASN A 489 16.71 52.27 18.04
C ASN A 489 16.37 52.15 19.54
N ILE A 490 17.22 51.47 20.32
CA ILE A 490 17.03 51.30 21.78
C ILE A 490 16.99 52.61 22.60
N LYS A 491 17.39 53.74 22.02
CA LYS A 491 17.30 55.07 22.65
C LYS A 491 15.97 55.78 22.33
N GLY A 492 15.09 55.13 21.57
CA GLY A 492 13.81 55.69 21.12
C GLY A 492 13.96 56.71 19.99
N GLN A 493 15.08 56.73 19.27
CA GLN A 493 15.25 57.62 18.12
C GLN A 493 14.72 56.92 16.86
N GLU A 494 13.87 57.60 16.09
CA GLU A 494 13.46 57.15 14.74
C GLU A 494 14.69 57.18 13.83
N VAL A 495 15.10 56.01 13.35
CA VAL A 495 16.27 55.82 12.48
C VAL A 495 15.88 55.63 11.03
N ASP A 496 14.64 55.21 10.74
CA ASP A 496 14.15 54.99 9.39
C ASP A 496 12.61 55.06 9.32
N VAL A 497 12.08 55.31 8.13
CA VAL A 497 10.64 55.21 7.80
C VAL A 497 10.51 54.31 6.58
N ILE A 498 10.00 53.10 6.79
CA ILE A 498 9.89 52.07 5.74
C ILE A 498 8.75 52.42 4.78
N PHE A 499 7.62 52.90 5.34
CA PHE A 499 6.46 53.28 4.57
C PHE A 499 5.67 54.38 5.30
N GLU A 500 5.12 55.33 4.54
CA GLU A 500 4.19 56.35 5.03
C GLU A 500 3.19 56.72 3.93
N GLY A 501 1.92 56.36 4.11
CA GLY A 501 0.91 56.54 3.07
C GLY A 501 -0.45 55.93 3.39
N TYR A 502 -1.40 56.09 2.46
CA TYR A 502 -2.72 55.48 2.56
C TYR A 502 -2.65 54.00 2.18
N GLN A 503 -3.35 53.16 2.94
CA GLN A 503 -3.47 51.74 2.72
C GLN A 503 -4.92 51.29 2.83
N ASP A 504 -5.29 50.31 2.02
CA ASP A 504 -6.58 49.65 2.12
C ASP A 504 -6.58 48.66 3.30
N ARG A 505 -7.75 48.39 3.87
CA ARG A 505 -7.95 47.36 4.90
C ARG A 505 -7.34 46.04 4.43
N GLY A 506 -6.49 45.41 5.24
CA GLY A 506 -5.81 44.17 4.85
C GLY A 506 -4.45 43.96 5.51
N ILE A 507 -3.75 42.92 5.04
CA ILE A 507 -2.37 42.62 5.38
C ILE A 507 -1.45 43.30 4.36
N HIS A 508 -0.36 43.88 4.85
CA HIS A 508 0.64 44.60 4.06
C HIS A 508 2.03 44.14 4.47
N SER A 509 2.96 44.06 3.52
CA SER A 509 4.35 43.70 3.80
C SER A 509 5.32 44.68 3.14
N TYR A 510 6.34 45.11 3.90
CA TYR A 510 7.39 46.00 3.41
C TYR A 510 8.77 45.53 3.86
N THR A 511 9.73 45.59 2.95
CA THR A 511 11.12 45.22 3.23
C THR A 511 11.90 46.36 3.87
N TRP A 512 12.55 46.09 5.01
CA TRP A 512 13.53 46.97 5.62
C TRP A 512 14.96 46.47 5.38
N ASN A 513 15.81 47.34 4.83
CA ASN A 513 17.23 47.05 4.61
C ASN A 513 18.10 47.72 5.68
N ALA A 514 18.62 46.90 6.60
CA ALA A 514 19.41 47.30 7.75
C ALA A 514 20.90 47.55 7.44
N SER A 515 21.37 47.35 6.19
CA SER A 515 22.82 47.34 5.84
C SER A 515 23.58 48.62 6.24
N SER A 516 22.89 49.76 6.17
CA SER A 516 23.44 51.09 6.51
C SER A 516 23.46 51.38 8.01
N PHE A 517 22.82 50.55 8.84
CA PHE A 517 22.69 50.75 10.28
C PHE A 517 23.69 49.91 11.09
N SER A 518 23.82 50.16 12.39
CA SER A 518 24.72 49.38 13.28
C SER A 518 24.07 48.08 13.74
N SER A 519 24.85 47.03 14.05
CA SER A 519 24.31 45.86 14.75
C SER A 519 23.63 46.28 16.06
N GLY A 520 22.44 45.77 16.34
CA GLY A 520 21.67 46.15 17.52
C GLY A 520 20.21 45.71 17.48
N ILE A 521 19.48 46.07 18.53
CA ILE A 521 18.04 45.87 18.64
C ILE A 521 17.34 47.10 18.05
N TYR A 522 16.35 46.83 17.21
CA TYR A 522 15.48 47.83 16.59
C TYR A 522 14.02 47.52 16.92
N TYR A 523 13.20 48.56 16.98
CA TYR A 523 11.75 48.47 17.21
C TYR A 523 11.02 49.02 16.00
N PHE A 524 10.20 48.20 15.37
CA PHE A 524 9.31 48.58 14.29
C PHE A 524 8.02 49.09 14.91
N HIS A 525 7.61 50.31 14.55
CA HIS A 525 6.41 50.96 15.03
C HIS A 525 5.47 51.20 13.86
N LEU A 526 4.29 50.62 13.94
CA LEU A 526 3.18 50.87 13.02
C LEU A 526 2.20 51.81 13.70
N ASN A 527 1.89 52.93 13.03
CA ASN A 527 0.94 53.93 13.51
C ASN A 527 -0.22 54.11 12.52
N GLU A 528 -1.45 54.15 13.03
CA GLU A 528 -2.66 54.56 12.30
C GLU A 528 -3.52 55.43 13.23
N GLY A 529 -3.51 56.75 13.04
CA GLY A 529 -4.19 57.68 13.94
C GLY A 529 -3.69 57.57 15.39
N SER A 530 -4.52 57.05 16.30
CA SER A 530 -4.17 56.79 17.71
C SER A 530 -3.70 55.36 17.99
N ASN A 531 -3.81 54.45 17.02
CA ASN A 531 -3.40 53.05 17.18
C ASN A 531 -1.89 52.93 16.94
N VAL A 532 -1.22 52.17 17.81
CA VAL A 532 0.22 51.91 17.76
C VAL A 532 0.46 50.43 18.00
N SER A 533 1.23 49.79 17.12
CA SER A 533 1.75 48.43 17.32
C SER A 533 3.26 48.45 17.18
N THR A 534 3.94 47.63 17.99
CA THR A 534 5.40 47.60 18.09
C THR A 534 5.91 46.16 18.01
N ALA A 535 6.86 45.91 17.11
CA ALA A 535 7.60 44.65 17.02
C ALA A 535 9.10 44.87 17.24
N LYS A 536 9.78 43.88 17.80
CA LYS A 536 11.23 43.92 18.04
C LYS A 536 11.95 43.16 16.93
N GLY A 537 12.99 43.75 16.34
CA GLY A 537 13.96 43.05 15.51
C GLY A 537 15.40 43.18 15.98
N ILE A 538 16.24 42.25 15.53
CA ILE A 538 17.65 42.18 15.87
C ILE A 538 18.45 42.13 14.58
N TYR A 539 19.25 43.16 14.37
CA TYR A 539 20.20 43.19 13.27
C TYR A 539 21.61 42.91 13.77
N ILE A 540 22.31 41.99 13.13
CA ILE A 540 23.71 41.64 13.42
C ILE A 540 24.44 41.63 12.07
N LYS A 541 25.44 42.51 11.94
CA LYS A 541 26.39 42.54 10.83
C LYS A 541 27.33 41.34 10.82
#